data_AF-A0A8T4FH86-F1
#
_entry.id   AF-A0A8T4FH86-F1
#
_cell.length_a   1.000
_cell.length_b   1.000
_cell.length_c   1.000
_cell.angle_alpha   90.00
_cell.angle_beta   90.00
_cell.angle_gamma   90.00
#
_symmetry.space_group_name_H-M   'P 1'
#
loop_
_entity.id
_entity.type
_entity.pdbx_description
1 polymer ?
#
loop_
_entity_poly.entity_id
_entity_poly.type
_entity_poly.pdbx_seq_one_letter_code
_entity_poly.pdbx_strand_id
1 'polypeptide(L)'
;MQSDAVDDNGDNNCVNTGVKYITHPLIRPGSLEERKYQLAIAVHAIEDNTLVVLPTGLGKTAVALLVAAMRLRACGGKILMMAPTKPLVDQHLKMFADKLIEPDGDREAMGSGFALFTGETPTDERKEMWKSS
;
A
#
# COMPACT_ATOMS: atom_id res chain seq x y z
N MET A 1 12.94 33.56 55.96
CA MET A 1 12.91 32.09 56.11
C MET A 1 11.83 31.57 55.17
N GLN A 2 12.22 30.63 54.31
CA GLN A 2 11.43 29.99 53.25
C GLN A 2 10.06 29.46 53.70
N SER A 3 9.12 29.37 52.74
CA SER A 3 8.23 28.22 52.41
C SER A 3 6.91 28.75 51.82
N ASP A 4 6.32 28.31 50.71
CA ASP A 4 6.66 27.36 49.65
C ASP A 4 5.74 27.73 48.47
N ALA A 5 6.28 27.63 47.25
CA ALA A 5 5.50 27.68 46.03
C ALA A 5 5.02 26.26 45.69
N VAL A 6 3.73 26.06 45.46
CA VAL A 6 3.20 24.95 44.65
C VAL A 6 1.95 25.47 43.92
N ASP A 7 2.15 26.04 42.73
CA ASP A 7 1.15 26.04 41.68
C ASP A 7 1.39 24.76 40.86
N ASP A 8 0.69 23.68 41.20
CA ASP A 8 0.64 22.45 40.41
C ASP A 8 -0.63 22.45 39.55
N ASN A 9 -0.61 23.24 38.48
CA ASN A 9 -1.46 22.99 37.32
C ASN A 9 -0.55 22.44 36.22
N GLY A 10 -0.22 21.16 36.37
CA GLY A 10 0.36 20.32 35.32
C GLY A 10 -0.63 20.13 34.17
N ASP A 11 -0.80 21.17 33.36
CA ASP A 11 -1.49 21.09 32.08
C ASP A 11 -0.72 20.18 31.11
N ASN A 12 -1.31 19.01 30.88
CA ASN A 12 -1.50 18.43 29.55
C ASN A 12 -0.28 18.34 28.64
N ASN A 13 0.66 17.44 28.93
CA ASN A 13 1.48 16.84 27.86
C ASN A 13 0.89 15.48 27.46
N CYS A 14 -0.23 15.55 26.75
CA CYS A 14 -0.71 14.49 25.90
C CYS A 14 0.39 14.15 24.88
N VAL A 15 1.15 13.09 25.14
CA VAL A 15 1.99 12.47 24.12
C VAL A 15 1.04 11.85 23.10
N ASN A 16 0.55 12.67 22.19
CA ASN A 16 -0.12 12.22 20.99
C ASN A 16 0.98 11.61 20.11
N THR A 17 1.32 10.33 20.35
CA THR A 17 2.01 9.53 19.32
C THR A 17 0.99 9.29 18.21
N GLY A 18 0.69 10.35 17.45
CA GLY A 18 -0.23 10.32 16.34
C GLY A 18 0.32 9.34 15.32
N VAL A 19 -0.44 8.28 15.05
CA VAL A 19 -0.13 7.35 13.97
C VAL A 19 -0.03 8.18 12.68
N LYS A 20 1.17 8.19 12.08
CA LYS A 20 1.40 8.87 10.80
C LYS A 20 1.03 7.92 9.67
N TYR A 21 0.40 8.44 8.63
CA TYR A 21 0.00 7.68 7.46
C TYR A 21 0.76 8.15 6.21
N ILE A 22 0.94 7.24 5.26
CA ILE A 22 1.53 7.54 3.95
C ILE A 22 0.62 8.52 3.21
N THR A 23 1.22 9.58 2.67
CA THR A 23 0.54 10.53 1.78
C THR A 23 1.06 10.33 0.36
N HIS A 24 0.24 9.77 -0.52
CA HIS A 24 0.56 9.55 -1.94
C HIS A 24 -0.73 9.64 -2.77
N PRO A 25 -0.73 10.26 -3.97
CA PRO A 25 -1.96 10.44 -4.76
C PRO A 25 -2.71 9.15 -5.10
N LEU A 26 -1.96 8.06 -5.29
CA LEU A 26 -2.52 6.73 -5.59
C LEU A 26 -2.72 5.84 -4.35
N ILE A 27 -2.53 6.36 -3.12
CA ILE A 27 -2.79 5.62 -1.88
C ILE A 27 -3.91 6.32 -1.13
N ARG A 28 -4.92 5.54 -0.72
CA ARG A 28 -6.06 6.05 0.04
C ARG A 28 -5.58 6.70 1.34
N PRO A 29 -5.93 7.97 1.59
CA PRO A 29 -5.55 8.65 2.83
C PRO A 29 -5.98 7.86 4.06
N GLY A 30 -5.10 7.75 5.06
CA GLY A 30 -5.38 7.03 6.31
C GLY A 30 -5.42 5.50 6.18
N SER A 31 -5.18 4.93 5.00
CA SER A 31 -5.28 3.47 4.78
C SER A 31 -3.99 2.69 5.03
N LEU A 32 -2.84 3.39 5.02
CA LEU A 32 -1.52 2.79 5.16
C LEU A 32 -0.66 3.59 6.13
N GLU A 33 -0.35 3.00 7.28
CA GLU A 33 0.54 3.59 8.28
C GLU A 33 1.96 3.78 7.73
N GLU A 34 2.57 4.91 8.04
CA GLU A 34 3.95 5.19 7.66
C GLU A 34 4.92 4.40 8.53
N ARG A 35 5.68 3.51 7.89
CA ARG A 35 6.85 2.85 8.48
C ARG A 35 8.08 3.18 7.66
N LYS A 36 9.04 3.90 8.26
CA LYS A 36 10.23 4.42 7.56
C LYS A 36 11.02 3.32 6.81
N TYR A 37 11.14 2.13 7.40
CA TYR A 37 11.83 1.01 6.74
C TYR A 37 11.09 0.53 5.49
N GLN A 38 9.76 0.52 5.48
CA GLN A 38 8.97 0.13 4.31
C GLN A 38 9.15 1.13 3.18
N LEU A 39 9.16 2.43 3.51
CA LEU A 39 9.41 3.51 2.55
C LEU A 39 10.83 3.42 1.98
N ALA A 40 11.84 3.21 2.82
CA ALA A 40 13.23 3.07 2.37
C ALA A 40 13.39 1.91 1.38
N ILE A 41 12.81 0.74 1.69
CA ILE A 41 12.84 -0.42 0.78
C ILE A 41 12.10 -0.10 -0.53
N ALA A 42 10.95 0.57 -0.46
CA ALA A 42 10.18 0.91 -1.65
C ALA A 42 10.93 1.88 -2.58
N VAL A 43 11.61 2.89 -2.01
CA VAL A 43 12.45 3.84 -2.78
C VAL A 43 13.54 3.09 -3.54
N HIS A 44 14.29 2.20 -2.88
CA HIS A 44 15.32 1.41 -3.54
C HIS A 44 14.74 0.47 -4.63
N ALA A 45 13.59 -0.15 -4.38
CA ALA A 45 12.96 -1.07 -5.33
C ALA A 45 12.38 -0.39 -6.59
N ILE A 46 12.30 0.94 -6.62
CA ILE A 46 11.90 1.71 -7.81
C ILE A 46 13.09 2.00 -8.72
N GLU A 47 14.31 1.88 -8.22
CA GLU A 47 15.52 2.08 -9.03
C GLU A 47 15.89 0.77 -9.73
N ASP A 48 15.99 -0.32 -8.96
CA ASP A 48 16.50 -1.61 -9.43
C ASP A 48 15.65 -2.82 -9.03
N ASN A 49 15.84 -3.94 -9.75
CA ASN A 49 15.26 -5.23 -9.40
C ASN A 49 15.72 -5.67 -8.00
N THR A 50 14.77 -5.79 -7.08
CA THR A 50 15.06 -5.95 -5.64
C THR A 50 14.41 -7.20 -5.06
N LEU A 51 15.20 -8.02 -4.35
CA LEU A 51 14.71 -9.12 -3.52
C LEU A 51 14.56 -8.65 -2.06
N VAL A 52 13.31 -8.53 -1.59
CA VAL A 52 13.02 -8.08 -0.22
C VAL A 52 12.94 -9.27 0.74
N VAL A 53 13.91 -9.37 1.65
CA VAL A 53 13.94 -10.41 2.70
C VAL A 53 13.50 -9.82 4.04
N LEU A 54 12.22 -9.99 4.36
CA LEU A 54 11.63 -9.61 5.65
C LEU A 54 10.86 -10.78 6.25
N PRO A 55 10.87 -10.98 7.58
CA PRO A 55 9.93 -11.85 8.28
C PRO A 55 8.46 -11.62 7.89
N THR A 56 7.62 -12.63 8.09
CA THR A 56 6.15 -12.45 7.99
C THR A 56 5.67 -11.47 9.06
N GLY A 57 4.58 -10.75 8.78
CA GLY A 57 4.06 -9.71 9.69
C GLY A 57 4.71 -8.33 9.56
N LEU A 58 5.88 -8.19 8.92
CA LEU A 58 6.55 -6.88 8.72
C LEU A 58 6.08 -6.11 7.48
N GLY A 59 5.02 -6.58 6.81
CA GLY A 59 4.37 -5.82 5.74
C GLY A 59 5.09 -5.83 4.39
N LYS A 60 5.61 -6.98 3.94
CA LYS A 60 6.11 -7.14 2.56
C LYS A 60 5.11 -6.67 1.49
N THR A 61 3.83 -6.98 1.69
CA THR A 61 2.75 -6.53 0.79
C THR A 61 2.55 -5.01 0.82
N ALA A 62 2.79 -4.35 1.97
CA ALA A 62 2.75 -2.89 2.05
C ALA A 62 3.90 -2.25 1.26
N VAL A 63 5.10 -2.84 1.31
CA VAL A 63 6.21 -2.44 0.44
C VAL A 63 5.86 -2.61 -1.04
N ALA A 64 5.29 -3.76 -1.41
CA ALA A 64 4.85 -4.00 -2.80
C ALA A 64 3.81 -2.98 -3.27
N LEU A 65 2.84 -2.62 -2.42
CA LEU A 65 1.84 -1.60 -2.70
C LEU A 65 2.47 -0.21 -2.90
N LEU A 66 3.44 0.17 -2.05
CA LEU A 66 4.17 1.44 -2.19
C LEU A 66 4.93 1.51 -3.51
N VAL A 67 5.66 0.44 -3.86
CA VAL A 67 6.39 0.34 -5.14
C VAL A 67 5.41 0.45 -6.31
N ALA A 68 4.29 -0.28 -6.27
CA ALA A 68 3.27 -0.24 -7.31
C ALA A 68 2.70 1.17 -7.49
N ALA A 69 2.30 1.83 -6.40
CA ALA A 69 1.75 3.18 -6.43
C ALA A 69 2.75 4.20 -7.00
N MET A 70 4.01 4.12 -6.59
CA MET A 70 5.05 5.04 -7.07
C MET A 70 5.41 4.77 -8.55
N ARG A 71 5.48 3.50 -8.97
CA ARG A 71 5.73 3.12 -10.37
C ARG A 71 4.60 3.55 -11.29
N LEU A 72 3.34 3.28 -10.92
CA LEU A 72 2.16 3.70 -11.68
C LEU A 72 2.13 5.23 -11.83
N ARG A 73 2.45 5.97 -10.77
CA ARG A 73 2.50 7.43 -10.84
C ARG A 73 3.63 7.96 -11.73
N ALA A 74 4.80 7.35 -11.66
CA ALA A 74 5.98 7.84 -12.37
C ALA A 74 6.01 7.44 -13.85
N CYS A 75 5.53 6.23 -14.17
CA CYS A 75 5.69 5.62 -15.49
C CYS A 75 4.36 5.23 -16.16
N GLY A 76 3.24 5.26 -15.44
CA GLY A 76 1.99 4.65 -15.91
C GLY A 76 2.12 3.13 -16.06
N GLY A 77 1.30 2.56 -16.95
CA GLY A 77 1.36 1.15 -17.32
C GLY A 77 0.61 0.22 -16.37
N LYS A 78 1.04 -1.04 -16.29
CA LYS A 78 0.37 -2.12 -15.56
C LYS A 78 1.30 -2.75 -14.54
N ILE A 79 0.74 -3.25 -13.45
CA ILE A 79 1.46 -4.01 -12.41
C ILE A 79 0.97 -5.45 -12.40
N LEU A 80 1.90 -6.41 -12.48
CA LEU A 80 1.61 -7.84 -12.34
C LEU A 80 2.08 -8.32 -10.98
N MET A 81 1.14 -8.77 -10.14
CA MET A 81 1.44 -9.43 -8.87
C MET A 81 1.18 -10.93 -8.98
N MET A 82 2.19 -11.74 -8.63
CA MET A 82 2.10 -13.19 -8.66
C MET A 82 2.15 -13.74 -7.24
N ALA A 83 1.39 -14.81 -6.98
CA ALA A 83 1.43 -15.54 -5.73
C ALA A 83 1.29 -17.05 -6.00
N PRO A 84 1.79 -17.92 -5.10
CA PRO A 84 1.84 -19.35 -5.37
C PRO A 84 0.48 -20.06 -5.29
N THR A 85 -0.53 -19.44 -4.66
CA THR A 85 -1.86 -20.04 -4.48
C THR A 85 -2.97 -19.02 -4.67
N LYS A 86 -4.14 -19.48 -5.13
CA LYS A 86 -5.34 -18.64 -5.35
C LYS A 86 -5.73 -17.81 -4.10
N PRO A 87 -5.76 -18.38 -2.87
CA PRO A 87 -6.09 -17.59 -1.68
C PRO A 87 -5.11 -16.44 -1.39
N LEU A 88 -3.82 -16.60 -1.74
CA LEU A 88 -2.84 -15.52 -1.57
C LEU A 88 -3.05 -14.42 -2.61
N VAL A 89 -3.37 -14.77 -3.85
CA VAL A 89 -3.72 -13.78 -4.87
C VAL A 89 -4.96 -12.98 -4.44
N ASP A 90 -6.01 -13.65 -3.96
CA ASP A 90 -7.22 -12.98 -3.46
C ASP A 90 -6.91 -12.06 -2.28
N GLN A 91 -6.02 -12.48 -1.37
CA GLN A 91 -5.61 -11.65 -0.25
C GLN A 91 -4.88 -10.38 -0.71
N HIS A 92 -3.97 -10.52 -1.68
CA HIS A 92 -3.26 -9.37 -2.25
C HIS A 92 -4.22 -8.44 -2.99
N LEU A 93 -5.10 -8.98 -3.82
CA LEU A 93 -6.10 -8.22 -4.55
C LEU A 93 -6.98 -7.39 -3.60
N LYS A 94 -7.50 -7.98 -2.52
CA LYS A 94 -8.28 -7.26 -1.51
C LYS A 94 -7.51 -6.11 -0.88
N MET A 95 -6.24 -6.31 -0.54
CA MET A 95 -5.40 -5.26 0.03
C MET A 95 -5.14 -4.13 -0.97
N PHE A 96 -4.91 -4.45 -2.24
CA PHE A 96 -4.69 -3.46 -3.29
C PHE A 96 -5.97 -2.67 -3.59
N ALA A 97 -7.11 -3.35 -3.74
CA ALA A 97 -8.40 -2.69 -3.97
C ALA A 97 -8.84 -1.78 -2.80
N ASP A 98 -8.52 -2.17 -1.56
CA ASP A 98 -8.79 -1.33 -0.38
C ASP A 98 -7.95 -0.04 -0.38
N LYS A 99 -6.66 -0.14 -0.74
CA LYS A 99 -5.67 0.91 -0.46
C LYS A 99 -5.22 1.72 -1.67
N LEU A 100 -5.26 1.15 -2.87
CA LEU A 100 -4.81 1.82 -4.09
C LEU A 100 -5.97 2.61 -4.69
N ILE A 101 -5.67 3.82 -5.18
CA ILE A 101 -6.61 4.63 -5.97
C ILE A 101 -6.23 4.45 -7.44
N GLU A 102 -7.22 4.16 -8.29
CA GLU A 102 -7.00 4.11 -9.74
C GLU A 102 -6.60 5.50 -10.26
N PRO A 103 -5.57 5.60 -11.13
CA PRO A 103 -5.09 6.89 -11.65
C PRO A 103 -6.18 7.75 -12.31
N ASP A 104 -7.20 7.11 -12.89
CA ASP A 104 -8.27 7.77 -13.66
C ASP A 104 -9.56 8.05 -12.87
N GLY A 105 -9.52 7.93 -11.54
CA GLY A 105 -10.44 8.64 -10.64
C GLY A 105 -11.88 8.12 -10.48
N ASP A 106 -12.38 7.23 -11.32
CA ASP A 106 -13.77 6.76 -11.23
C ASP A 106 -13.93 5.57 -10.26
N ARG A 107 -14.34 5.91 -9.04
CA ARG A 107 -14.48 5.03 -7.87
C ARG A 107 -15.57 3.96 -7.96
N GLU A 108 -16.35 3.89 -9.04
CA GLU A 108 -17.60 3.10 -9.03
C GLU A 108 -17.51 1.72 -9.69
N ALA A 109 -16.48 1.44 -10.49
CA ALA A 109 -16.30 0.11 -11.04
C ALA A 109 -15.31 -0.70 -10.18
N MET A 110 -15.84 -1.48 -9.25
CA MET A 110 -15.14 -2.68 -8.78
C MET A 110 -14.98 -3.61 -10.00
N GLY A 111 -13.97 -3.35 -10.84
CA GLY A 111 -13.79 -4.04 -12.12
C GLY A 111 -12.96 -3.35 -13.20
N SER A 112 -12.60 -2.06 -13.11
CA SER A 112 -11.86 -1.40 -14.21
C SER A 112 -10.33 -1.53 -14.14
N GLY A 113 -9.71 -1.44 -12.96
CA GLY A 113 -8.24 -1.44 -12.85
C GLY A 113 -7.58 -2.75 -12.39
N PHE A 114 -8.35 -3.76 -11.98
CA PHE A 114 -7.80 -5.00 -11.42
C PHE A 114 -8.31 -6.24 -12.15
N ALA A 115 -7.39 -7.05 -12.66
CA ALA A 115 -7.68 -8.36 -13.23
C ALA A 115 -7.10 -9.49 -12.37
N LEU A 116 -7.92 -10.50 -12.07
CA LEU A 116 -7.50 -11.72 -11.40
C LEU A 116 -7.31 -12.85 -12.41
N PHE A 117 -6.09 -13.35 -12.51
CA PHE A 117 -5.78 -14.46 -13.40
C PHE A 117 -5.64 -15.77 -12.62
N THR A 118 -6.53 -16.72 -12.89
CA THR A 118 -6.43 -18.07 -12.32
C THR A 118 -6.32 -19.11 -13.44
N GLY A 119 -5.95 -20.35 -13.09
CA GLY A 119 -5.92 -21.47 -14.03
C GLY A 119 -7.30 -21.86 -14.58
N GLU A 120 -8.38 -21.32 -14.02
CA GLU A 120 -9.77 -21.59 -14.40
C GLU A 120 -10.24 -20.69 -15.55
N THR A 121 -9.58 -19.55 -15.78
CA THR A 121 -9.93 -18.62 -16.86
C THR A 121 -9.38 -19.11 -18.21
N PRO A 122 -10.23 -19.29 -19.23
CA PRO A 122 -9.83 -19.65 -20.59
C PRO A 122 -8.76 -18.72 -21.18
N THR A 123 -7.91 -19.27 -22.04
CA THR A 123 -6.75 -18.55 -22.60
C THR A 123 -7.13 -17.27 -23.36
N ASP A 124 -8.23 -17.30 -24.13
CA ASP A 124 -8.64 -16.15 -24.94
C ASP A 124 -9.28 -15.06 -24.09
N GLU A 125 -10.08 -15.44 -23.09
CA GLU A 125 -10.64 -14.52 -22.10
C GLU A 125 -9.53 -13.82 -21.29
N ARG A 126 -8.47 -14.55 -20.94
CA ARG A 126 -7.30 -14.00 -20.25
C ARG A 126 -6.61 -12.88 -21.03
N LYS A 127 -6.50 -13.02 -22.35
CA LYS A 127 -5.87 -12.01 -23.21
C LYS A 127 -6.67 -10.72 -23.23
N GLU A 128 -8.01 -10.83 -23.31
CA GLU A 128 -8.88 -9.67 -23.29
C GLU A 128 -8.88 -8.98 -21.93
N MET A 129 -8.97 -9.74 -20.84
CA MET A 129 -8.84 -9.22 -19.47
C MET A 129 -7.54 -8.45 -19.26
N TRP A 130 -6.40 -8.93 -19.80
CA TRP A 130 -5.13 -8.22 -19.70
C TRP A 130 -5.11 -6.90 -20.49
N LYS A 131 -5.76 -6.86 -21.65
CA LYS A 131 -5.83 -5.63 -22.46
C LYS A 131 -6.70 -4.58 -21.78
N SER A 132 -7.82 -4.97 -21.19
CA SER A 132 -8.81 -4.08 -20.58
C SER A 132 -8.49 -3.65 -19.15
N SER A 133 -7.48 -4.24 -18.51
CA SER A 133 -7.04 -3.89 -17.14
C SER A 133 -5.97 -2.79 -17.11
#